data_AF-A0A5P8AUG1-F1
#
_entry.id   AF-A0A5P8AUG1-F1
#
_cell.length_a   1.000
_cell.length_b   1.000
_cell.length_c   1.000
_cell.angle_alpha   90.00
_cell.angle_beta   90.00
_cell.angle_gamma   90.00
#
_symmetry.space_group_name_H-M   'P 1'
#
loop_
_entity.id
_entity.type
_entity.pdbx_description
1 polymer ?
#
loop_
_entity_poly.entity_id
_entity_poly.type
_entity_poly.pdbx_seq_one_letter_code
_entity_poly.pdbx_strand_id
1 'polypeptide(L)'
;KELEKKNGLSDAFKAKITSAKGEGTGLVNKLKSGHAELGIEGATDDNAQKAVDRVGKADGDKGVAELVKLNTAIDDLLKAANSAVSSAIAELTISAKAAIP
;
A
#
# COMPACT_ATOMS: atom_id res chain seq x y z
N LYS A 1 15.06 2.98 7.41
CA LYS A 1 15.01 4.23 6.60
C LYS A 1 13.62 4.34 6.00
N GLU A 2 13.00 5.51 6.03
CA GLU A 2 11.69 5.75 5.39
C GLU A 2 11.85 5.86 3.87
N LEU A 3 10.90 5.28 3.11
CA LEU A 3 10.98 5.22 1.64
C LEU A 3 10.85 6.60 0.97
N GLU A 4 9.99 7.47 1.50
CA GLU A 4 9.76 8.84 0.99
C GLU A 4 11.02 9.73 1.02
N LYS A 5 11.99 9.40 1.89
CA LYS A 5 13.25 10.13 2.08
C LYS A 5 14.40 9.59 1.22
N LYS A 6 14.14 8.60 0.36
CA LYS A 6 15.17 8.01 -0.50
C LYS A 6 15.49 8.95 -1.67
N ASN A 7 16.78 9.27 -1.83
CA ASN A 7 17.30 10.04 -2.96
C ASN A 7 17.16 9.26 -4.27
N GLY A 8 17.06 9.98 -5.39
CA GLY A 8 16.98 9.38 -6.73
C GLY A 8 15.61 8.84 -7.13
N LEU A 9 14.58 9.00 -6.28
CA LEU A 9 13.20 8.70 -6.65
C LEU A 9 12.55 9.92 -7.32
N SER A 10 11.78 9.67 -8.39
CA SER A 10 10.98 10.69 -9.04
C SER A 10 9.84 11.17 -8.13
N ASP A 11 9.37 12.40 -8.35
CA ASP A 11 8.29 12.98 -7.54
C ASP A 11 6.98 12.20 -7.70
N ALA A 12 6.70 11.69 -8.90
CA ALA A 12 5.54 10.82 -9.14
C ALA A 12 5.61 9.52 -8.33
N PHE A 13 6.80 8.91 -8.21
CA PHE A 13 6.98 7.71 -7.40
C PHE A 13 6.87 8.02 -5.89
N LYS A 14 7.43 9.16 -5.45
CA LYS A 14 7.26 9.64 -4.08
C LYS A 14 5.81 9.91 -3.73
N ALA A 15 5.01 10.48 -4.64
CA ALA A 15 3.59 10.72 -4.42
C ALA A 15 2.82 9.40 -4.14
N LYS A 16 3.16 8.31 -4.84
CA LYS A 16 2.58 6.97 -4.56
C LYS A 16 3.00 6.44 -3.19
N ILE A 17 4.25 6.66 -2.77
CA ILE A 17 4.71 6.31 -1.42
C ILE A 17 3.92 7.11 -0.36
N THR A 18 3.78 8.42 -0.55
CA THR A 18 3.03 9.29 0.36
C THR A 18 1.56 8.90 0.44
N SER A 19 0.93 8.53 -0.68
CA SER A 19 -0.44 8.03 -0.71
C SER A 19 -0.58 6.75 0.11
N ALA A 20 0.26 5.73 -0.13
CA ALA A 20 0.22 4.49 0.64
C ALA A 20 0.48 4.72 2.15
N LYS A 21 1.40 5.62 2.50
CA LYS A 21 1.65 6.03 3.90
C LYS A 21 0.44 6.73 4.51
N GLY A 22 -0.24 7.59 3.75
CA GLY A 22 -1.46 8.27 4.14
C GLY A 22 -2.57 7.27 4.47
N GLU A 23 -2.85 6.33 3.57
CA GLU A 23 -3.85 5.27 3.79
C GLU A 23 -3.47 4.38 4.99
N GLY A 24 -2.19 4.04 5.15
CA GLY A 24 -1.72 3.26 6.30
C GLY A 24 -1.88 4.00 7.63
N THR A 25 -1.66 5.31 7.63
CA THR A 25 -1.92 6.17 8.79
C THR A 25 -3.43 6.25 9.09
N GLY A 26 -4.25 6.35 8.04
CA GLY A 26 -5.71 6.30 8.14
C GLY A 26 -6.21 5.01 8.80
N LEU A 27 -5.72 3.85 8.35
CA LEU A 27 -6.03 2.56 8.95
C LEU A 27 -5.67 2.51 10.44
N VAL A 28 -4.43 2.87 10.80
CA VAL A 28 -3.98 2.86 12.20
C VAL A 28 -4.83 3.80 13.06
N ASN A 29 -5.17 4.98 12.56
CA ASN A 29 -6.04 5.92 13.27
C ASN A 29 -7.44 5.34 13.48
N LYS A 30 -8.02 4.71 12.46
CA LYS A 30 -9.34 4.07 12.56
C LYS A 30 -9.36 2.96 13.61
N LEU A 31 -8.35 2.09 13.61
CA LEU A 31 -8.21 1.01 14.60
C LEU A 31 -8.05 1.57 16.03
N LYS A 32 -7.27 2.65 16.20
CA LYS A 32 -7.13 3.33 17.50
C LYS A 32 -8.46 3.94 17.96
N SER A 33 -9.20 4.60 17.08
CA SER A 33 -10.51 5.16 17.42
C SER A 33 -11.54 4.08 17.72
N GLY A 34 -11.43 2.89 17.13
CA GLY A 34 -12.28 1.73 17.39
C GLY A 34 -11.93 0.92 18.65
N HIS A 35 -10.99 1.38 19.50
CA HIS A 35 -10.47 0.58 20.61
C HIS A 35 -11.54 0.11 21.62
N ALA A 36 -12.67 0.83 21.74
CA ALA A 36 -13.75 0.46 22.64
C ALA A 36 -14.45 -0.86 22.22
N GLU A 37 -14.39 -1.21 20.94
CA GLU A 37 -14.98 -2.44 20.40
C GLU A 37 -13.92 -3.47 19.98
N LEU A 38 -12.71 -3.02 19.65
CA LEU A 38 -11.61 -3.85 19.15
C LEU A 38 -10.56 -4.20 20.22
N GLY A 39 -10.41 -3.37 21.25
CA GLY A 39 -9.37 -3.47 22.27
C GLY A 39 -9.86 -4.00 23.61
N ILE A 40 -11.02 -4.68 23.63
CA ILE A 40 -11.66 -5.22 24.83
C ILE A 40 -11.50 -6.73 24.92
N GLU A 41 -11.55 -7.26 26.14
CA GLU A 41 -11.77 -8.68 26.36
C GLU A 41 -13.14 -9.06 25.78
N GLY A 42 -13.19 -10.11 24.96
CA GLY A 42 -14.41 -10.54 24.28
C GLY A 42 -14.80 -9.74 23.03
N ALA A 43 -13.85 -9.05 22.38
CA ALA A 43 -14.07 -8.53 21.02
C ALA A 43 -14.60 -9.66 20.11
N THR A 44 -15.72 -9.42 19.43
CA THR A 44 -16.41 -10.44 18.64
C THR A 44 -15.72 -10.69 17.30
N ASP A 45 -15.97 -11.86 16.71
CA ASP A 45 -15.51 -12.19 15.36
C ASP A 45 -16.01 -11.16 14.34
N ASP A 46 -17.27 -10.72 14.43
CA ASP A 46 -17.83 -9.68 13.54
C ASP A 46 -17.06 -8.36 13.64
N ASN A 47 -16.69 -7.94 14.87
CA ASN A 47 -15.91 -6.74 15.09
C ASN A 47 -14.49 -6.87 14.52
N ALA A 48 -13.84 -8.01 14.75
CA ALA A 48 -12.51 -8.29 14.18
C ALA A 48 -12.56 -8.32 12.64
N GLN A 49 -13.56 -8.99 12.05
CA GLN A 49 -13.73 -9.07 10.60
C GLN A 49 -13.96 -7.68 9.98
N LYS A 50 -14.83 -6.85 10.57
CA LYS A 50 -15.04 -5.46 10.14
C LYS A 50 -13.80 -4.57 10.26
N ALA A 51 -12.76 -5.01 10.98
CA ALA A 51 -11.49 -4.31 11.09
C ALA A 51 -10.43 -4.80 10.10
N VAL A 52 -10.34 -6.11 9.82
CA VAL A 52 -9.21 -6.68 9.06
C VAL A 52 -9.55 -7.68 7.95
N ASP A 53 -10.78 -8.21 7.88
CA ASP A 53 -11.14 -9.21 6.87
C ASP A 53 -11.58 -8.58 5.55
N ARG A 54 -10.59 -8.24 4.72
CA ARG A 54 -10.82 -7.60 3.41
C ARG A 54 -11.60 -8.48 2.41
N VAL A 55 -11.72 -9.78 2.65
CA VAL A 55 -12.33 -10.72 1.70
C VAL A 55 -13.76 -11.02 2.12
N GLY A 56 -13.97 -11.37 3.39
CA GLY A 56 -15.28 -11.71 3.93
C GLY A 56 -16.12 -10.51 4.38
N LYS A 57 -15.51 -9.34 4.62
CA LYS A 57 -16.20 -8.17 5.18
C LYS A 57 -15.67 -6.84 4.63
N ALA A 58 -15.45 -6.77 3.32
CA ALA A 58 -14.82 -5.61 2.65
C ALA A 58 -15.51 -4.25 2.89
N ASP A 59 -16.79 -4.25 3.27
CA ASP A 59 -17.62 -3.08 3.56
C ASP A 59 -17.71 -2.75 5.07
N GLY A 60 -16.93 -3.44 5.90
CA GLY A 60 -16.87 -3.17 7.34
C GLY A 60 -16.37 -1.75 7.67
N ASP A 61 -16.78 -1.28 8.83
CA ASP A 61 -16.68 0.12 9.26
C ASP A 61 -15.65 0.36 10.38
N LYS A 62 -14.91 -0.68 10.78
CA LYS A 62 -13.97 -0.67 11.91
C LYS A 62 -12.50 -0.62 11.51
N GLY A 63 -12.21 -0.55 10.22
CA GLY A 63 -10.85 -0.47 9.68
C GLY A 63 -10.68 -1.16 8.33
N VAL A 64 -11.55 -2.10 7.99
CA VAL A 64 -11.38 -2.87 6.75
C VAL A 64 -11.55 -2.00 5.50
N ALA A 65 -12.44 -1.00 5.52
CA ALA A 65 -12.53 -0.02 4.43
C ALA A 65 -11.21 0.75 4.21
N GLU A 66 -10.54 1.18 5.28
CA GLU A 66 -9.21 1.79 5.21
C GLU A 66 -8.13 0.79 4.77
N LEU A 67 -8.23 -0.48 5.18
CA LEU A 67 -7.34 -1.56 4.76
C LEU A 67 -7.46 -1.87 3.26
N VAL A 68 -8.67 -1.78 2.69
CA VAL A 68 -8.91 -1.93 1.25
C VAL A 68 -8.27 -0.79 0.46
N LYS A 69 -8.39 0.45 0.95
CA LYS A 69 -7.72 1.62 0.35
C LYS A 69 -6.20 1.48 0.42
N LEU A 70 -5.67 1.06 1.57
CA LEU A 70 -4.24 0.78 1.73
C LEU A 70 -3.77 -0.31 0.75
N ASN A 71 -4.52 -1.41 0.58
CA ASN A 71 -4.18 -2.44 -0.40
C ASN A 71 -4.08 -1.86 -1.80
N THR A 72 -5.09 -1.10 -2.22
CA THR A 72 -5.11 -0.45 -3.54
C THR A 72 -3.89 0.47 -3.74
N ALA A 73 -3.57 1.31 -2.74
CA ALA A 73 -2.44 2.22 -2.81
C ALA A 73 -1.09 1.48 -2.89
N ILE A 74 -0.93 0.36 -2.18
CA ILE A 74 0.26 -0.48 -2.22
C ILE A 74 0.37 -1.22 -3.56
N ASP A 75 -0.73 -1.73 -4.11
CA ASP A 75 -0.74 -2.35 -5.43
C ASP A 75 -0.30 -1.38 -6.52
N ASP A 76 -0.78 -0.14 -6.48
CA ASP A 76 -0.40 0.90 -7.43
C ASP A 76 1.06 1.35 -7.27
N LEU A 77 1.59 1.35 -6.03
CA LEU A 77 2.99 1.58 -5.77
C LEU A 77 3.86 0.44 -6.33
N LEU A 78 3.45 -0.81 -6.12
CA LEU A 78 4.15 -1.99 -6.61
C LEU A 78 4.15 -2.07 -8.14
N LYS A 79 3.01 -1.77 -8.78
CA LYS A 79 2.93 -1.67 -10.26
C LYS A 79 3.91 -0.63 -10.80
N ALA A 80 3.99 0.55 -10.17
CA ALA A 80 4.93 1.59 -10.58
C ALA A 80 6.39 1.14 -10.41
N ALA A 81 6.71 0.43 -9.31
CA ALA A 81 8.05 -0.08 -9.05
C ALA A 81 8.45 -1.13 -10.10
N ASN A 82 7.56 -2.10 -10.36
CA ASN A 82 7.78 -3.14 -11.36
C ASN A 82 7.93 -2.54 -12.76
N SER A 83 7.09 -1.56 -13.13
CA SER A 83 7.21 -0.86 -14.42
C SER A 83 8.56 -0.17 -14.57
N ALA A 84 9.08 0.49 -13.52
CA ALA A 84 10.38 1.13 -13.58
C ALA A 84 11.52 0.12 -13.80
N VAL A 85 11.46 -1.04 -13.13
CA VAL A 85 12.41 -2.14 -13.33
C VAL A 85 12.32 -2.70 -14.75
N SER A 86 11.11 -2.99 -15.24
CA SER A 86 10.90 -3.51 -16.59
C SER A 86 11.42 -2.55 -17.66
N SER A 87 11.17 -1.24 -17.52
CA SER A 87 11.69 -0.23 -18.45
C SER A 87 13.22 -0.18 -18.46
N ALA A 88 13.87 -0.20 -17.29
CA ALA A 88 15.33 -0.22 -17.20
C ALA A 88 15.94 -1.46 -17.85
N ILE A 89 15.34 -2.64 -17.66
CA ILE A 89 15.77 -3.88 -18.32
C ILE A 89 15.62 -3.79 -19.85
N ALA A 90 14.49 -3.24 -20.32
CA ALA A 90 14.24 -3.07 -21.74
C ALA A 90 15.27 -2.13 -22.38
N GLU A 91 15.56 -1.00 -21.73
CA GLU A 91 16.55 -0.02 -22.18
C GLU A 91 17.96 -0.63 -22.27
N LEU A 92 18.37 -1.39 -21.25
CA LEU A 92 19.64 -2.12 -21.26
C LEU A 92 19.71 -3.16 -22.38
N THR A 93 18.62 -3.90 -22.61
CA THR A 93 18.57 -4.95 -23.63
C THR A 93 18.61 -4.37 -25.05
N ILE A 94 17.89 -3.27 -25.30
CA ILE A 94 17.92 -2.55 -26.57
C ILE A 94 19.32 -1.97 -26.82
N SER A 95 19.91 -1.34 -25.80
CA SER A 95 21.26 -0.77 -25.88
C SER A 95 22.31 -1.84 -26.20
N ALA A 96 22.21 -3.01 -25.56
CA ALA A 96 23.10 -4.14 -25.84
C ALA A 96 22.94 -4.66 -27.27
N LYS A 97 21.71 -4.72 -27.80
CA LYS A 97 21.44 -5.14 -29.19
C LYS A 97 22.03 -4.16 -30.21
N ALA A 98 21.95 -2.86 -29.95
CA ALA A 98 22.49 -1.81 -30.82
C ALA A 98 24.03 -1.73 -30.79
N ALA A 99 24.67 -2.24 -29.74
CA ALA A 99 26.12 -2.26 -29.59
C ALA A 99 26.82 -3.46 -30.25
N ILE A 100 26.07 -4.41 -30.83
CA ILE A 100 26.63 -5.52 -31.62
C ILE A 100 26.76 -5.03 -33.08
N PRO A 101 27.98 -4.94 -33.65
CA PRO A 101 28.20 -4.47 -35.02
C PRO A 101 27.63 -5.42 -36.09
#